data_AF-A0A8S3BMT4-F1
#
_entry.id   AF-A0A8S3BMT4-F1
#
_cell.length_a   1.000
_cell.length_b   1.000
_cell.length_c   1.000
_cell.angle_alpha   90.00
_cell.angle_beta   90.00
_cell.angle_gamma   90.00
#
_symmetry.space_group_name_H-M   'P 1'
#
loop_
_entity.id
_entity.type
_entity.pdbx_description
1 polymer ?
#
loop_
_entity_poly.entity_id
_entity_poly.type
_entity_poly.pdbx_seq_one_letter_code
_entity_poly.pdbx_strand_id
1 'polypeptide(L)' 'QMNINEVRSKIALVSQEAILFDASIRDNIKYGDLTRDISDEEIIRAAERANIHDFIDKLPEV' A
#
# COMPACT_ATOMS: atom_id res chain seq x y z
N GLN A 1 -8.09 -25.70 -14.28
CA GLN A 1 -7.20 -24.62 -14.73
C GLN A 1 -7.13 -23.61 -13.60
N MET A 2 -5.95 -23.16 -13.18
CA MET A 2 -5.80 -22.28 -12.00
C MET A 2 -6.12 -20.83 -12.37
N ASN A 3 -6.86 -20.11 -11.54
CA ASN A 3 -7.21 -18.71 -11.77
C ASN A 3 -6.01 -17.81 -11.47
N ILE A 4 -5.56 -17.04 -12.47
CA ILE A 4 -4.38 -16.18 -12.33
C ILE A 4 -4.56 -15.08 -11.27
N ASN A 5 -5.79 -14.60 -11.07
CA ASN A 5 -6.07 -13.55 -10.09
C ASN A 5 -5.95 -14.09 -8.67
N GLU A 6 -6.38 -15.33 -8.42
CA GLU A 6 -6.23 -15.99 -7.11
C GLU A 6 -4.77 -16.22 -6.75
N VAL A 7 -3.93 -16.58 -7.72
CA VAL A 7 -2.49 -16.73 -7.51
C VAL A 7 -1.87 -15.39 -7.14
N ARG A 8 -2.19 -14.33 -7.91
CA ARG A 8 -1.66 -12.99 -7.67
C ARG A 8 -2.11 -12.40 -6.33
N SER A 9 -3.31 -12.71 -5.86
CA SER A 9 -3.79 -12.26 -4.53
C SER A 9 -2.96 -12.78 -3.34
N LYS A 10 -2.13 -13.81 -3.56
CA LYS A 10 -1.29 -14.44 -2.53
C LYS A 10 0.18 -14.05 -2.62
N ILE A 11 0.54 -13.17 -3.56
CA ILE A 11 1.93 -12.77 -3.84
C ILE A 11 2.01 -11.25 -3.81
N ALA A 12 2.94 -10.72 -3.02
CA ALA A 12 3.34 -9.31 -3.11
C ALA A 12 4.61 -9.19 -3.96
N LEU A 13 4.68 -8.15 -4.80
CA LEU A 13 5.85 -7.84 -5.62
C LEU A 13 6.44 -6.50 -5.17
N VAL A 14 7.77 -6.46 -5.01
CA VAL A 14 8.52 -5.23 -4.74
C VAL A 14 9.53 -5.04 -5.86
N SER A 15 9.38 -3.94 -6.59
CA SER A 15 10.24 -3.58 -7.71
C SER A 15 11.47 -2.82 -7.24
N GLN A 16 12.58 -2.89 -8.00
CA GLN A 16 13.78 -2.09 -7.73
C GLN A 16 13.50 -0.58 -7.80
N GLU A 17 12.69 -0.17 -8.77
CA GLU A 17 12.15 1.18 -8.90
C GLU A 17 10.67 1.15 -8.51
N ALA A 18 10.31 1.90 -7.47
CA ALA A 18 8.95 2.00 -7.01
C ALA A 18 8.12 2.85 -7.98
N ILE A 19 6.93 2.37 -8.33
CA ILE A 19 5.96 3.11 -9.14
C ILE A 19 4.80 3.49 -8.22
N LEU A 20 4.51 4.78 -8.14
CA LEU A 20 3.39 5.34 -7.40
C LEU A 20 2.39 5.96 -8.37
N PHE A 21 1.11 5.96 -7.98
CA PHE A 21 0.07 6.68 -8.68
C PHE A 21 0.02 8.14 -8.23
N ASP A 22 -0.46 9.01 -9.12
CA ASP A 22 -0.80 10.41 -8.83
C ASP A 22 -2.06 10.49 -7.96
N ALA A 23 -1.89 10.09 -6.70
CA ALA A 23 -2.91 9.95 -5.68
C ALA A 23 -2.25 10.12 -4.29
N SER A 24 -3.05 10.13 -3.23
CA SER A 24 -2.51 10.27 -1.89
C SER A 24 -1.60 9.09 -1.50
N ILE A 25 -0.72 9.30 -0.53
CA ILE A 25 0.09 8.22 0.06
C ILE A 25 -0.81 7.12 0.64
N ARG A 26 -1.92 7.52 1.26
CA ARG A 26 -2.96 6.63 1.77
C ARG A 26 -3.50 5.72 0.67
N ASP A 27 -3.85 6.28 -0.48
CA ASP A 27 -4.39 5.52 -1.61
C ASP A 27 -3.35 4.56 -2.20
N ASN A 28 -2.09 5.00 -2.30
CA ASN A 28 -1.00 4.15 -2.76
C ASN A 28 -0.73 2.95 -1.83
N ILE A 29 -0.85 3.12 -0.51
CA ILE A 29 -0.75 2.02 0.45
C ILE A 29 -1.99 1.11 0.36
N LYS A 30 -3.19 1.70 0.30
CA LYS A 30 -4.46 0.96 0.17
C LYS A 30 -4.50 0.09 -1.09
N TYR A 31 -3.85 0.54 -2.17
CA TYR A 31 -3.74 -0.21 -3.42
C TYR A 31 -3.13 -1.61 -3.26
N GLY A 32 -2.40 -1.88 -2.17
CA GLY A 32 -1.89 -3.20 -1.84
C GLY A 32 -2.95 -4.30 -1.65
N ASP A 33 -4.19 -3.93 -1.31
CA ASP A 33 -5.34 -4.85 -1.22
C ASP A 33 -6.65 -4.13 -1.56
N LEU A 34 -7.20 -4.43 -2.74
CA LEU A 34 -8.46 -3.86 -3.23
C LEU A 34 -9.66 -4.79 -3.01
N THR A 35 -9.48 -5.92 -2.31
CA THR A 35 -10.54 -6.93 -2.15
C THR A 35 -11.52 -6.61 -1.03
N ARG A 36 -11.17 -5.64 -0.19
CA ARG A 36 -11.92 -5.21 0.98
C ARG A 36 -11.72 -3.72 1.22
N ASP A 37 -12.55 -3.16 2.09
CA ASP A 37 -12.27 -1.83 2.60
C ASP A 37 -11.17 -1.91 3.68
N ILE A 38 -10.20 -1.02 3.60
CA ILE A 38 -9.05 -0.96 4.50
C ILE A 38 -9.21 0.28 5.36
N SER A 39 -9.13 0.10 6.68
CA SER A 39 -9.23 1.20 7.63
C SER A 39 -7.94 2.00 7.70
N ASP A 40 -8.04 3.24 8.18
CA ASP A 40 -6.89 4.12 8.35
C ASP A 40 -5.86 3.54 9.31
N GLU A 41 -6.31 2.85 10.36
CA GLU A 41 -5.42 2.22 11.32
C GLU A 41 -4.61 1.08 10.69
N GLU A 42 -5.16 0.36 9.71
CA GLU A 42 -4.40 -0.65 8.96
C GLU A 42 -3.36 -0.01 8.04
N ILE A 43 -3.70 1.11 7.42
CA ILE A 43 -2.77 1.87 6.57
C ILE A 43 -1.61 2.41 7.41
N ILE A 44 -1.90 3.00 8.58
CA ILE A 44 -0.88 3.48 9.52
C ILE A 44 0.01 2.31 9.97
N ARG A 45 -0.57 1.19 10.39
CA ARG A 45 0.21 -0.01 10.77
C ARG A 45 1.10 -0.52 9.64
N ALA A 46 0.63 -0.47 8.39
CA ALA A 46 1.45 -0.86 7.23
C ALA A 46 2.64 0.11 7.05
N ALA A 47 2.42 1.42 7.20
CA ALA A 47 3.47 2.43 7.13
C ALA A 47 4.49 2.31 8.28
N GLU A 48 4.04 2.00 9.50
CA GLU A 48 4.92 1.74 10.66
C GLU A 48 5.79 0.50 10.42
N ARG A 49 5.21 -0.59 9.92
CA ARG A 49 5.96 -1.82 9.60
C ARG A 49 6.95 -1.63 8.46
N ALA A 50 6.67 -0.70 7.54
CA ALA A 50 7.59 -0.28 6.49
C ALA A 50 8.60 0.79 6.95
N ASN A 51 8.54 1.21 8.23
CA ASN A 51 9.42 2.23 8.82
C ASN A 51 9.35 3.59 8.08
N ILE A 52 8.17 3.97 7.59
CA ILE A 52 7.95 5.21 6.83
C ILE A 52 6.89 6.14 7.45
N HIS A 53 6.18 5.70 8.50
CA HIS A 53 5.14 6.51 9.14
C HIS A 53 5.67 7.88 9.62
N ASP A 54 6.78 7.89 10.38
CA ASP A 54 7.41 9.13 10.87
C ASP A 54 7.83 10.09 9.75
N PHE A 55 8.12 9.57 8.55
CA PHE A 55 8.43 10.40 7.39
C PHE A 55 7.16 11.03 6.83
N ILE A 56 6.10 10.23 6.67
CA ILE A 56 4.79 10.69 6.17
C ILE A 56 4.23 11.77 7.10
N ASP A 57 4.30 11.59 8.42
CA ASP A 57 3.78 12.52 9.42
C ASP A 57 4.49 13.88 9.43
N LYS A 58 5.70 13.96 8.88
CA LYS A 58 6.48 15.19 8.77
C LYS A 58 6.26 15.91 7.44
N LEU A 59 5.55 15.30 6.50
CA LEU A 59 5.24 15.97 5.24
C LEU A 59 4.22 17.10 5.50
N PRO A 60 4.36 18.23 4.79
CA PRO A 60 3.31 19.25 4.82
C PRO A 60 2.03 18.66 4.20
N GLU A 61 0.88 19.00 4.79
CA GLU A 61 -0.41 18.77 4.14
C GLU A 61 -0.48 19.72 2.94
N VAL A 62 -0.64 19.15 1.72
CA VAL A 62 -0.70 19.88 0.45
C VAL A 62 -2.09 19.74 -0.16
#